data_AF-A0A497M572-F1
#
_entry.id   AF-A0A497M572-F1
#
_cell.length_a   1.000
_cell.length_b   1.000
_cell.length_c   1.000
_cell.angle_alpha   90.00
_cell.angle_beta   90.00
_cell.angle_gamma   90.00
#
_symmetry.space_group_name_H-M   'P 1'
#
loop_
_entity.id
_entity.type
_entity.pdbx_description
1 polymer ?
#
loop_
_entity_poly.entity_id
_entity_poly.type
_entity_poly.pdbx_seq_one_letter_code
_entity_poly.pdbx_strand_id
1 'polypeptide(L)'
;MKKKIICFLVIIVTLLMIAVLVTALPYNNTLTSFFKLVDSNTTYFDTEHGEYPSIAGIFNGTIKPSHEIQISGIYTYPCIGTGGHSKYIKIWNETGIVAEANWSGYQSDWHNITFNKPVTLLANKTYNCTIRTGSYPQIRHTKALRTLDGWLNCSSYIDVNGNIYSDWIPCIKLWN
;
A
#
# COMPACT_ATOMS: atom_id res chain seq x y z
N MET A 1 -18.78 -17.55 51.27
CA MET A 1 -19.70 -17.37 50.11
C MET A 1 -20.07 -15.91 49.84
N LYS A 2 -20.49 -15.10 50.83
CA LYS A 2 -21.01 -13.73 50.60
C LYS A 2 -20.04 -12.75 49.88
N LYS A 3 -18.73 -12.75 50.19
CA LYS A 3 -17.75 -11.85 49.53
C LYS A 3 -17.57 -12.09 48.03
N LYS A 4 -17.62 -13.35 47.56
CA LYS A 4 -17.48 -13.67 46.12
C LYS A 4 -18.70 -13.23 45.31
N ILE A 5 -19.89 -13.36 45.90
CA ILE A 5 -21.16 -12.91 45.29
C ILE A 5 -21.18 -11.38 45.19
N ILE A 6 -20.73 -10.67 46.22
CA ILE A 6 -20.64 -9.20 46.20
C ILE A 6 -19.64 -8.73 45.12
N CYS A 7 -18.47 -9.36 45.02
CA CYS A 7 -17.49 -9.03 43.98
C CYS A 7 -18.06 -9.23 42.56
N PHE A 8 -18.76 -10.34 42.34
CA PHE A 8 -19.37 -10.66 41.06
C PHE A 8 -20.49 -9.66 40.70
N LEU A 9 -21.32 -9.29 41.68
CA LEU A 9 -22.37 -8.28 41.49
C LEU A 9 -21.78 -6.90 41.18
N VAL A 10 -20.68 -6.51 41.84
CA VAL A 10 -20.00 -5.24 41.57
C VAL A 10 -19.42 -5.21 40.16
N ILE A 11 -18.79 -6.30 39.69
CA ILE A 11 -18.25 -6.40 38.33
C ILE A 11 -19.38 -6.33 37.28
N ILE A 12 -20.51 -6.97 37.53
CA ILE A 12 -21.67 -6.93 36.62
C ILE A 12 -22.25 -5.52 36.56
N VAL A 13 -22.42 -4.87 37.73
CA VAL A 13 -22.97 -3.51 37.80
C VAL A 13 -22.02 -2.50 37.14
N THR A 14 -20.71 -2.65 37.28
CA THR A 14 -19.74 -1.78 36.58
C THR A 14 -19.76 -2.02 35.07
N LEU A 15 -19.84 -3.27 34.60
CA LEU A 15 -19.97 -3.59 33.17
C LEU A 15 -21.27 -3.03 32.57
N LEU A 16 -22.39 -3.14 33.28
CA LEU A 16 -23.67 -2.56 32.86
C LEU A 16 -23.64 -1.03 32.83
N MET A 17 -23.00 -0.38 33.81
CA MET A 17 -22.82 1.08 33.80
C MET A 17 -21.97 1.55 32.63
N ILE A 18 -20.93 0.81 32.25
CA ILE A 18 -20.10 1.11 31.08
C ILE A 18 -20.90 0.97 29.78
N ALA A 19 -21.71 -0.09 29.66
CA ALA A 19 -22.57 -0.29 28.49
C ALA A 19 -23.59 0.85 28.31
N VAL A 20 -24.22 1.30 29.41
CA VAL A 20 -25.15 2.44 29.40
C VAL A 20 -24.44 3.74 29.04
N LEU A 21 -23.21 3.95 29.53
CA LEU A 21 -22.40 5.12 29.19
C LEU A 21 -22.05 5.17 27.70
N VAL A 22 -21.75 4.02 27.08
CA VAL A 22 -21.45 3.92 25.64
C VAL A 22 -22.68 4.25 24.78
N THR A 23 -23.89 3.90 25.22
CA THR A 23 -25.14 4.24 24.50
C THR A 23 -25.59 5.69 24.67
N ALA A 24 -25.05 6.40 25.67
CA ALA A 24 -25.40 7.78 25.97
C ALA A 24 -24.43 8.81 25.36
N LEU A 25 -23.31 8.36 24.78
CA LEU A 25 -22.43 9.23 24.02
C LEU A 25 -23.07 9.53 22.65
N PRO A 26 -23.04 10.80 22.18
CA PRO A 26 -23.41 11.08 20.79
C PRO A 26 -22.50 10.23 19.90
N TYR A 27 -23.12 9.52 18.95
CA TYR A 27 -22.41 8.82 17.89
C TYR A 27 -21.59 9.85 17.10
N ASN A 28 -20.35 10.02 17.53
CA ASN A 28 -19.41 10.96 16.97
C ASN A 28 -18.57 10.21 15.97
N ASN A 29 -18.61 10.68 14.72
CA ASN A 29 -17.97 10.08 13.54
C ASN A 29 -16.44 9.89 13.71
N THR A 30 -15.85 10.49 14.73
CA THR A 30 -14.46 10.34 15.15
C THR A 30 -14.16 8.98 15.79
N LEU A 31 -15.05 8.40 16.60
CA LEU A 31 -14.83 7.07 17.20
C LEU A 31 -15.00 5.94 16.18
N THR A 32 -15.87 6.12 15.19
CA THR A 32 -15.95 5.24 14.02
C THR A 32 -14.73 5.32 13.11
N SER A 33 -13.88 6.35 13.23
CA SER A 33 -12.58 6.41 12.56
C SER A 33 -11.51 5.58 13.31
N PHE A 34 -11.58 5.50 14.65
CA PHE A 34 -10.67 4.66 15.45
C PHE A 34 -11.08 3.18 15.48
N PHE A 35 -12.38 2.90 15.35
CA PHE A 35 -12.94 1.56 15.07
C PHE A 35 -13.40 1.42 13.61
N LYS A 36 -12.71 2.09 12.68
CA LYS A 36 -12.57 1.52 11.34
C LYS A 36 -11.74 0.27 11.58
N LEU A 37 -12.46 -0.81 11.90
CA LEU A 37 -11.96 -2.15 12.11
C LEU A 37 -10.85 -2.32 11.08
N VAL A 38 -9.67 -2.67 11.60
CA VAL A 38 -8.66 -3.42 10.87
C VAL A 38 -9.43 -4.46 10.07
N ASP A 39 -9.73 -4.13 8.82
CA ASP A 39 -10.14 -5.09 7.83
C ASP A 39 -8.87 -5.91 7.66
N SER A 40 -8.78 -7.00 8.42
CA SER A 40 -7.56 -7.78 8.64
C SER A 40 -7.13 -8.55 7.39
N ASN A 41 -7.56 -8.08 6.23
CA ASN A 41 -7.34 -8.64 4.91
C ASN A 41 -7.23 -7.55 3.84
N THR A 42 -6.78 -6.32 4.15
CA THR A 42 -6.30 -5.41 3.11
C THR A 42 -5.05 -6.00 2.46
N THR A 43 -5.26 -6.77 1.39
CA THR A 43 -4.28 -7.44 0.55
C THR A 43 -3.74 -6.47 -0.50
N TYR A 44 -3.26 -5.31 -0.11
CA TYR A 44 -2.67 -4.38 -1.07
C TYR A 44 -1.52 -3.60 -0.45
N PHE A 45 -0.72 -2.98 -1.31
CA PHE A 45 0.31 -2.02 -0.92
C PHE A 45 0.07 -0.72 -1.66
N ASP A 46 -0.16 0.38 -0.94
CA ASP A 46 -0.50 1.66 -1.55
C ASP A 46 0.48 2.75 -1.12
N THR A 47 1.05 3.47 -2.10
CA THR A 47 1.89 4.65 -1.84
C THR A 47 1.08 5.93 -1.66
N GLU A 48 -0.23 5.86 -1.93
CA GLU A 48 -1.11 7.00 -2.15
C GLU A 48 -0.62 7.90 -3.28
N HIS A 49 -1.22 9.09 -3.37
CA HIS A 49 -0.90 10.10 -4.37
C HIS A 49 0.46 10.77 -4.14
N GLY A 50 0.99 11.34 -5.23
CA GLY A 50 2.22 12.13 -5.23
C GLY A 50 2.04 13.49 -5.90
N GLU A 51 3.15 14.13 -6.20
CA GLU A 51 3.20 15.53 -6.62
C GLU A 51 3.97 15.69 -7.95
N TYR A 52 3.97 16.94 -8.46
CA TYR A 52 4.91 17.38 -9.47
C TYR A 52 6.25 17.80 -8.83
N PRO A 53 7.39 17.75 -9.55
CA PRO A 53 7.56 17.40 -10.96
C PRO A 53 7.30 15.91 -11.25
N SER A 54 7.03 15.61 -12.52
CA SER A 54 6.76 14.25 -13.01
C SER A 54 7.36 14.06 -14.40
N ILE A 55 7.93 12.89 -14.66
CA ILE A 55 8.38 12.43 -15.97
C ILE A 55 8.41 10.90 -15.97
N ALA A 56 8.24 10.26 -17.12
CA ALA A 56 8.43 8.81 -17.27
C ALA A 56 9.86 8.39 -16.93
N GLY A 57 10.02 7.17 -16.46
CA GLY A 57 11.33 6.62 -16.12
C GLY A 57 11.30 5.21 -15.55
N ILE A 58 12.49 4.75 -15.18
CA ILE A 58 12.75 3.43 -14.60
C ILE A 58 13.13 3.64 -13.14
N PHE A 59 12.22 3.24 -12.25
CA PHE A 59 12.47 3.12 -10.82
C PHE A 59 13.16 1.79 -10.53
N ASN A 60 14.23 1.84 -9.74
CA ASN A 60 14.88 0.69 -9.12
C ASN A 60 14.95 0.93 -7.61
N GLY A 61 14.54 -0.06 -6.84
CA GLY A 61 14.44 0.11 -5.41
C GLY A 61 14.11 -1.18 -4.68
N THR A 62 13.60 -1.04 -3.47
CA THR A 62 13.15 -2.16 -2.65
C THR A 62 11.78 -1.90 -2.07
N ILE A 63 10.98 -2.95 -1.95
CA ILE A 63 9.71 -2.98 -1.24
C ILE A 63 9.83 -3.90 -0.04
N LYS A 64 9.35 -3.43 1.12
CA LYS A 64 9.31 -4.19 2.37
C LYS A 64 7.93 -4.04 3.01
N PRO A 65 7.03 -5.03 2.82
CA PRO A 65 5.71 -5.01 3.44
C PRO A 65 5.79 -5.05 4.97
N SER A 66 4.89 -4.35 5.66
CA SER A 66 4.75 -4.39 7.13
C SER A 66 3.93 -5.61 7.59
N HIS A 67 3.05 -6.13 6.72
CA HIS A 67 2.27 -7.34 6.87
C HIS A 67 2.31 -8.18 5.58
N GLU A 68 1.73 -9.38 5.62
CA GLU A 68 1.60 -10.20 4.43
C GLU A 68 0.61 -9.54 3.45
N ILE A 69 0.96 -9.51 2.17
CA ILE A 69 0.11 -8.98 1.10
C ILE A 69 0.06 -9.97 -0.06
N GLN A 70 -1.15 -10.26 -0.54
CA GLN A 70 -1.36 -10.93 -1.82
C GLN A 70 -1.57 -9.87 -2.90
N ILE A 71 -0.89 -10.01 -4.02
CA ILE A 71 -0.93 -9.04 -5.10
C ILE A 71 -1.14 -9.76 -6.43
N SER A 72 -2.05 -9.23 -7.23
CA SER A 72 -2.45 -9.70 -8.57
C SER A 72 -2.05 -8.71 -9.66
N GLY A 73 -1.64 -7.49 -9.31
CA GLY A 73 -1.19 -6.52 -10.30
C GLY A 73 -0.70 -5.21 -9.69
N ILE A 74 -0.41 -4.27 -10.58
CA ILE A 74 0.01 -2.90 -10.25
C ILE A 74 -0.89 -1.90 -10.98
N TYR A 75 -1.27 -0.86 -10.25
CA TYR A 75 -1.77 0.41 -10.74
C TYR A 75 -0.72 1.49 -10.49
N THR A 76 -0.55 2.43 -11.42
CA THR A 76 0.27 3.63 -11.22
C THR A 76 -0.63 4.85 -11.21
N TYR A 77 -0.52 5.69 -10.18
CA TYR A 77 -1.29 6.92 -10.10
C TYR A 77 -0.81 7.89 -11.19
N PRO A 78 -1.66 8.27 -12.17
CA PRO A 78 -1.28 9.22 -13.20
C PRO A 78 -1.35 10.66 -12.67
N CYS A 79 -0.53 11.55 -13.21
CA CYS A 79 -0.83 12.98 -13.12
C CYS A 79 -2.17 13.27 -13.83
N ILE A 80 -2.99 14.17 -13.27
CA ILE A 80 -4.31 14.48 -13.81
C ILE A 80 -4.18 14.95 -15.27
N GLY A 81 -5.02 14.40 -16.16
CA GLY A 81 -5.02 14.73 -17.58
C GLY A 81 -3.87 14.12 -18.39
N THR A 82 -3.05 13.26 -17.77
CA THR A 82 -2.01 12.49 -18.47
C THR A 82 -2.41 11.01 -18.55
N GLY A 83 -1.66 10.23 -19.34
CA GLY A 83 -1.82 8.78 -19.42
C GLY A 83 -0.79 8.02 -18.60
N GLY A 84 -0.41 8.51 -17.42
CA GLY A 84 0.56 7.85 -16.54
C GLY A 84 0.17 6.39 -16.24
N HIS A 85 1.06 5.44 -16.52
CA HIS A 85 0.85 4.01 -16.25
C HIS A 85 2.19 3.30 -16.02
N SER A 86 2.15 2.03 -15.63
CA SER A 86 3.33 1.16 -15.69
C SER A 86 3.40 0.42 -17.02
N LYS A 87 4.60 0.33 -17.60
CA LYS A 87 4.92 -0.50 -18.78
C LYS A 87 5.53 -1.86 -18.41
N TYR A 88 6.14 -1.95 -17.24
CA TYR A 88 6.78 -3.17 -16.75
C TYR A 88 6.95 -3.11 -15.24
N ILE A 89 6.83 -4.25 -14.58
CA ILE A 89 7.18 -4.44 -13.17
C ILE A 89 7.90 -5.76 -12.99
N LYS A 90 8.93 -5.74 -12.13
CA LYS A 90 9.62 -6.93 -11.62
C LYS A 90 9.80 -6.81 -10.12
N ILE A 91 9.48 -7.89 -9.41
CA ILE A 91 9.73 -8.04 -7.98
C ILE A 91 10.50 -9.34 -7.77
N TRP A 92 11.64 -9.29 -7.07
CA TRP A 92 12.49 -10.46 -6.87
C TRP A 92 13.24 -10.41 -5.54
N ASN A 93 13.77 -11.55 -5.13
CA ASN A 93 14.67 -11.68 -3.98
C ASN A 93 15.82 -12.65 -4.35
N GLU A 94 16.57 -13.10 -3.34
CA GLU A 94 17.68 -14.04 -3.51
C GLU A 94 17.27 -15.40 -4.11
N THR A 95 16.01 -15.81 -3.93
CA THR A 95 15.47 -17.08 -4.45
C THR A 95 14.99 -17.01 -5.90
N GLY A 96 14.91 -15.79 -6.46
CA GLY A 96 14.49 -15.56 -7.85
C GLY A 96 13.35 -14.57 -8.00
N ILE A 97 12.70 -14.64 -9.16
CA ILE A 97 11.61 -13.73 -9.55
C ILE A 97 10.33 -14.14 -8.83
N VAL A 98 9.75 -13.19 -8.08
CA VAL A 98 8.49 -13.37 -7.37
C VAL A 98 7.32 -12.94 -8.25
N ALA A 99 7.43 -11.78 -8.89
CA ALA A 99 6.45 -11.26 -9.83
C ALA A 99 7.15 -10.62 -11.02
N GLU A 100 6.63 -10.82 -12.22
CA GLU A 100 7.07 -10.09 -13.41
C GLU A 100 5.91 -9.99 -14.39
N ALA A 101 5.66 -8.79 -14.90
CA ALA A 101 4.63 -8.58 -15.90
C ALA A 101 4.92 -7.37 -16.79
N ASN A 102 4.40 -7.44 -18.01
CA ASN A 102 4.54 -6.42 -19.04
C ASN A 102 3.17 -5.83 -19.39
N TRP A 103 3.17 -4.55 -19.74
CA TRP A 103 1.98 -3.89 -20.24
C TRP A 103 1.63 -4.38 -21.65
N SER A 104 0.36 -4.73 -21.87
CA SER A 104 -0.15 -5.35 -23.11
C SER A 104 -0.71 -4.34 -24.13
N GLY A 105 -0.38 -3.06 -23.99
CA GLY A 105 -0.90 -1.99 -24.85
C GLY A 105 -2.24 -1.40 -24.38
N TYR A 106 -2.81 -0.52 -25.21
CA TYR A 106 -4.07 0.18 -24.95
C TYR A 106 -5.31 -0.72 -25.12
N GLN A 107 -5.38 -1.78 -24.33
CA GLN A 107 -6.58 -2.61 -24.16
C GLN A 107 -7.45 -2.04 -23.02
N SER A 108 -8.68 -2.53 -22.84
CA SER A 108 -9.66 -2.00 -21.87
C SER A 108 -9.06 -1.38 -20.60
N ASP A 109 -8.46 -2.20 -19.73
CA ASP A 109 -7.85 -1.76 -18.46
C ASP A 109 -6.34 -1.49 -18.60
N TRP A 110 -5.96 -0.66 -19.57
CA TRP A 110 -4.55 -0.38 -19.87
C TRP A 110 -3.82 0.38 -18.77
N HIS A 111 -4.49 0.95 -17.78
CA HIS A 111 -3.79 1.63 -16.68
C HIS A 111 -3.12 0.64 -15.72
N ASN A 112 -3.55 -0.62 -15.74
CA ASN A 112 -3.08 -1.69 -14.88
C ASN A 112 -2.17 -2.66 -15.63
N ILE A 113 -1.27 -3.29 -14.89
CA ILE A 113 -0.62 -4.53 -15.30
C ILE A 113 -1.09 -5.63 -14.36
N THR A 114 -1.65 -6.69 -14.92
CA THR A 114 -2.06 -7.89 -14.20
C THR A 114 -0.97 -8.96 -14.27
N PHE A 115 -0.71 -9.63 -13.17
CA PHE A 115 0.19 -10.77 -13.09
C PHE A 115 -0.50 -12.04 -13.59
N ASN A 116 0.27 -12.96 -14.15
CA ASN A 116 -0.27 -14.25 -14.63
C ASN A 116 -0.93 -15.07 -13.51
N LYS A 117 -0.49 -14.86 -12.28
CA LYS A 117 -1.08 -15.45 -11.07
C LYS A 117 -0.87 -14.49 -9.89
N PRO A 118 -1.77 -14.48 -8.91
CA PRO A 118 -1.54 -13.78 -7.65
C PRO A 118 -0.27 -14.31 -6.96
N VAL A 119 0.44 -13.42 -6.27
CA VAL A 119 1.66 -13.76 -5.53
C VAL A 119 1.64 -13.12 -4.14
N THR A 120 2.32 -13.76 -3.20
CA THR A 120 2.37 -13.28 -1.81
C THR A 120 3.73 -12.65 -1.52
N LEU A 121 3.72 -11.42 -1.02
CA LEU A 121 4.88 -10.81 -0.37
C LEU A 121 4.73 -10.94 1.14
N LEU A 122 5.73 -11.56 1.78
CA LEU A 122 5.70 -11.86 3.20
C LEU A 122 6.06 -10.62 4.03
N ALA A 123 5.44 -10.51 5.20
CA ALA A 123 5.71 -9.45 6.16
C ALA A 123 7.22 -9.35 6.49
N ASN A 124 7.73 -8.12 6.54
CA ASN A 124 9.10 -7.77 6.90
C ASN A 124 10.20 -8.39 6.03
N LYS A 125 9.85 -8.99 4.88
CA LYS A 125 10.82 -9.41 3.87
C LYS A 125 11.07 -8.27 2.89
N THR A 126 12.33 -8.07 2.55
CA THR A 126 12.75 -7.08 1.54
C THR A 126 12.81 -7.75 0.19
N TYR A 127 12.15 -7.14 -0.80
CA TYR A 127 12.19 -7.55 -2.19
C TYR A 127 12.78 -6.41 -3.01
N ASN A 128 13.62 -6.74 -3.99
CA ASN A 128 14.03 -5.79 -5.00
C ASN A 128 12.88 -5.56 -5.97
N CYS A 129 12.76 -4.33 -6.46
CA CYS A 129 11.68 -3.92 -7.34
C CYS A 129 12.21 -3.01 -8.45
N THR A 130 11.78 -3.29 -9.69
CA THR A 130 11.94 -2.41 -10.84
C THR A 130 10.57 -2.10 -11.40
N ILE A 131 10.29 -0.82 -11.63
CA ILE A 131 9.06 -0.35 -12.26
C ILE A 131 9.43 0.59 -13.38
N ARG A 132 9.04 0.26 -14.60
CA ARG A 132 9.18 1.16 -15.74
C ARG A 132 7.84 1.83 -15.99
N THR A 133 7.80 3.14 -15.81
CA THR A 133 6.59 3.93 -16.04
C THR A 133 6.48 4.37 -17.50
N GLY A 134 5.26 4.58 -17.96
CA GLY A 134 4.91 5.19 -19.24
C GLY A 134 4.16 6.49 -19.00
N SER A 135 4.46 7.52 -19.80
CA SER A 135 3.92 8.88 -19.62
C SER A 135 4.23 9.46 -18.23
N TYR A 136 3.36 10.27 -17.63
CA TYR A 136 3.64 11.05 -16.43
C TYR A 136 3.00 10.42 -15.17
N PRO A 137 3.73 9.58 -14.40
CA PRO A 137 3.26 9.07 -13.12
C PRO A 137 3.32 10.17 -12.05
N GLN A 138 2.47 10.12 -11.04
CA GLN A 138 2.71 10.90 -9.82
C GLN A 138 3.98 10.39 -9.11
N ILE A 139 4.76 11.30 -8.52
CA ILE A 139 6.04 10.96 -7.90
C ILE A 139 6.09 11.51 -6.47
N ARG A 140 6.65 10.71 -5.56
CA ARG A 140 7.10 11.15 -4.25
C ARG A 140 8.59 11.45 -4.32
N HIS A 141 8.97 12.67 -3.96
CA HIS A 141 10.36 13.15 -3.93
C HIS A 141 11.01 12.82 -2.57
N THR A 142 11.18 11.53 -2.30
CA THR A 142 11.87 11.01 -1.11
C THR A 142 12.66 9.74 -1.44
N LYS A 143 13.80 9.56 -0.79
CA LYS A 143 14.60 8.33 -0.90
C LYS A 143 13.92 7.11 -0.27
N ALA A 144 13.10 7.33 0.77
CA ALA A 144 12.41 6.26 1.49
C ALA A 144 10.98 6.72 1.78
N LEU A 145 10.01 5.98 1.27
CA LEU A 145 8.60 6.24 1.46
C LEU A 145 8.04 5.21 2.44
N ARG A 146 7.59 5.70 3.60
CA ARG A 146 6.80 4.92 4.56
C ARG A 146 5.33 5.01 4.18
N THR A 147 4.68 3.87 4.06
CA THR A 147 3.24 3.76 3.85
C THR A 147 2.58 3.09 5.06
N LEU A 148 1.26 2.90 5.03
CA LEU A 148 0.57 2.07 6.02
C LEU A 148 1.00 0.58 5.88
N ASP A 149 1.28 0.16 4.64
CA ASP A 149 1.51 -1.24 4.27
C ASP A 149 3.00 -1.63 4.22
N GLY A 150 3.92 -0.70 4.49
CA GLY A 150 5.35 -0.97 4.56
C GLY A 150 6.25 0.17 4.10
N TRP A 151 7.36 -0.20 3.46
CA TRP A 151 8.36 0.72 2.94
C TRP A 151 8.62 0.49 1.45
N LEU A 152 8.76 1.59 0.70
CA LEU A 152 9.29 1.62 -0.65
C LEU A 152 10.51 2.52 -0.68
N ASN A 153 11.68 1.99 -1.01
CA ASN A 153 12.95 2.74 -0.99
C ASN A 153 13.50 2.87 -2.40
N CYS A 154 13.96 4.07 -2.74
CA CYS A 154 14.59 4.38 -4.02
C CYS A 154 16.10 4.11 -3.96
N SER A 155 16.57 3.31 -4.92
CA SER A 155 18.01 3.20 -5.23
C SER A 155 18.36 4.12 -6.40
N SER A 156 17.53 4.12 -7.45
CA SER A 156 17.62 5.06 -8.56
C SER A 156 16.29 5.20 -9.29
N TYR A 157 16.07 6.37 -9.87
CA TYR A 157 15.06 6.63 -10.87
C TYR A 157 15.75 7.25 -12.08
N ILE A 158 15.66 6.60 -13.23
CA ILE A 158 16.29 7.08 -14.47
C ILE A 158 15.16 7.58 -15.38
N ASP A 159 15.08 8.88 -15.61
CA ASP A 159 14.04 9.46 -16.46
C ASP A 159 14.29 9.16 -17.96
N VAL A 160 13.31 9.47 -18.81
CA VAL A 160 13.44 9.29 -20.27
C VAL A 160 14.52 10.15 -20.94
N ASN A 161 15.06 11.15 -20.24
CA ASN A 161 16.17 11.98 -20.72
C ASN A 161 17.54 11.45 -20.24
N GLY A 162 17.56 10.41 -19.39
CA GLY A 162 18.76 9.82 -18.82
C GLY A 162 19.24 10.47 -17.51
N ASN A 163 18.47 11.39 -16.92
CA ASN A 163 18.80 11.93 -15.61
C ASN A 163 18.55 10.90 -14.52
N ILE A 164 19.42 10.84 -13.52
CA ILE A 164 19.36 9.89 -12.42
C ILE A 164 19.00 10.62 -11.13
N TYR A 165 17.94 10.16 -10.49
CA TYR A 165 17.46 10.67 -9.20
C TYR A 165 17.55 9.57 -8.15
N SER A 166 17.89 9.93 -6.91
CA SER A 166 18.04 8.96 -5.80
C SER A 166 16.84 8.97 -4.84
N ASP A 167 15.86 9.80 -5.15
CA ASP A 167 14.76 10.21 -4.28
C ASP A 167 13.43 10.29 -5.04
N TRP A 168 13.32 9.68 -6.22
CA TRP A 168 12.08 9.71 -6.99
C TRP A 168 11.41 8.34 -6.94
N ILE A 169 10.26 8.28 -6.26
CA ILE A 169 9.47 7.06 -6.11
C ILE A 169 8.15 7.24 -6.87
N PRO A 170 7.87 6.40 -7.90
CA PRO A 170 6.58 6.46 -8.58
C PRO A 170 5.47 6.03 -7.63
N CYS A 171 4.34 6.74 -7.68
CA CYS A 171 3.18 6.42 -6.87
C CYS A 171 2.43 5.25 -7.50
N ILE A 172 2.24 4.19 -6.73
CA ILE A 172 1.68 2.91 -7.17
C ILE A 172 0.73 2.34 -6.14
N LYS A 173 -0.12 1.43 -6.62
CA LYS A 173 -0.85 0.48 -5.79
C LYS A 173 -0.62 -0.93 -6.31
N LEU A 174 -0.12 -1.83 -5.46
CA LEU A 174 -0.14 -3.26 -5.73
C LEU A 174 -1.45 -3.81 -5.17
N TRP A 175 -2.36 -4.24 -6.05
CA TRP A 175 -3.71 -4.69 -5.69
C TRP A 175 -3.83 -6.21 -5.80
N ASN A 176 -4.83 -6.79 -5.13
CA ASN A 176 -5.21 -8.21 -5.20
C ASN A 176 -6.42 -8.41 -6.10
#